data_AF-A0A1V2A7Y6-F1
#
_entry.id   AF-A0A1V2A7Y6-F1
#
_cell.length_a   1.000
_cell.length_b   1.000
_cell.length_c   1.000
_cell.angle_alpha   90.00
_cell.angle_beta   90.00
_cell.angle_gamma   90.00
#
_symmetry.space_group_name_H-M   'P 1'
#
loop_
_entity.id
_entity.type
_entity.pdbx_description
1 polymer ?
#
loop_
_entity_poly.entity_id
_entity_poly.type
_entity_poly.pdbx_seq_one_letter_code
_entity_poly.pdbx_strand_id
1 'polypeptide(L)'
;MVRNKSKKADEMFCIQSNTMLLQPVDSGQKTIVLESYKEPKLIHEKTFTIVRKSCLHYLSTYDGRKKASKQLLGVKTKLPLVIDHVGGIYLFPVSSHVKPDCVWISLAHVQNLNTVEKKQTEITFKDGQKAIVNASILVLFSQIHLAMELQKRTKRFGCGSTGEKVERKRWVSGRKGLMISFADRKEREEEKDSKC
;
A
#
# COMPACT_ATOMS: atom_id res chain seq x y z
N MET A 1 -27.85 3.06 -42.54
CA MET A 1 -27.60 3.91 -41.35
C MET A 1 -27.08 3.02 -40.22
N VAL A 2 -25.76 2.97 -40.04
CA VAL A 2 -25.14 2.18 -38.96
C VAL A 2 -25.30 2.96 -37.66
N ARG A 3 -26.12 2.44 -36.74
CA ARG A 3 -26.33 3.04 -35.41
C ARG A 3 -25.00 3.00 -34.65
N ASN A 4 -24.52 4.20 -34.36
CA ASN A 4 -23.28 4.49 -33.67
C ASN A 4 -23.27 3.79 -32.29
N LYS A 5 -22.22 3.01 -32.01
CA LYS A 5 -22.05 2.35 -30.71
C LYS A 5 -21.94 3.43 -29.64
N SER A 6 -22.84 3.37 -28.66
CA SER A 6 -22.85 4.21 -27.46
C SER A 6 -21.45 4.30 -26.87
N LYS A 7 -20.96 5.54 -26.68
CA LYS A 7 -19.74 5.83 -25.91
C LYS A 7 -19.88 5.14 -24.56
N LYS A 8 -19.05 4.13 -24.29
CA LYS A 8 -18.94 3.48 -22.98
C LYS A 8 -18.57 4.59 -22.00
N ALA A 9 -19.40 4.83 -20.98
CA ALA A 9 -19.05 5.75 -19.91
C ALA A 9 -17.68 5.35 -19.36
N ASP A 10 -16.78 6.33 -19.22
CA ASP A 10 -15.44 6.10 -18.70
C ASP A 10 -15.58 5.65 -17.23
N GLU A 11 -15.59 4.34 -17.01
CA GLU A 11 -15.81 3.74 -15.69
C GLU A 11 -14.66 4.15 -14.78
N MET A 12 -14.96 5.06 -13.84
CA MET A 12 -14.03 5.52 -12.82
C MET A 12 -13.49 4.32 -12.03
N PHE A 13 -12.16 4.19 -11.97
CA PHE A 13 -11.52 3.15 -11.18
C PHE A 13 -11.51 3.50 -9.69
N CYS A 14 -11.84 2.53 -8.84
CA CYS A 14 -11.80 2.63 -7.38
C CYS A 14 -10.96 1.50 -6.80
N ILE A 15 -10.13 1.81 -5.80
CA ILE A 15 -9.29 0.83 -5.11
C ILE A 15 -10.18 -0.08 -4.26
N GLN A 16 -10.05 -1.38 -4.43
CA GLN A 16 -10.82 -2.41 -3.74
C GLN A 16 -9.91 -3.37 -2.97
N SER A 17 -10.50 -4.32 -2.23
CA SER A 17 -9.77 -5.29 -1.41
C SER A 17 -8.82 -6.18 -2.21
N ASN A 18 -9.09 -6.41 -3.50
CA ASN A 18 -8.24 -7.16 -4.42
C ASN A 18 -7.16 -6.31 -5.11
N THR A 19 -7.15 -4.99 -4.94
CA THR A 19 -6.15 -4.11 -5.55
C THR A 19 -4.81 -4.25 -4.82
N MET A 20 -3.76 -4.64 -5.55
CA MET A 20 -2.45 -4.93 -4.99
C MET A 20 -1.49 -3.75 -5.13
N LEU A 21 -1.49 -3.11 -6.31
CA LEU A 21 -0.51 -2.09 -6.65
C LEU A 21 -1.07 -1.08 -7.66
N LEU A 22 -0.68 0.19 -7.49
CA LEU A 22 -0.86 1.27 -8.46
C LEU A 22 0.51 1.76 -8.92
N GLN A 23 0.88 1.44 -10.16
CA GLN A 23 2.15 1.86 -10.78
C GLN A 23 1.92 3.03 -11.73
N PRO A 24 2.49 4.22 -11.47
CA PRO A 24 2.45 5.29 -12.44
C PRO A 24 3.29 4.92 -13.67
N VAL A 25 2.76 5.20 -14.84
CA VAL A 25 3.44 5.08 -16.14
C VAL A 25 3.22 6.37 -16.93
N ASP A 26 3.88 6.50 -18.09
CA ASP A 26 3.72 7.66 -18.97
C ASP A 26 3.98 8.98 -18.21
N SER A 27 5.13 9.07 -17.56
CA SER A 27 5.53 10.19 -16.68
C SER A 27 4.49 10.53 -15.59
N GLY A 28 3.76 9.51 -15.12
CA GLY A 28 2.74 9.63 -14.08
C GLY A 28 1.36 10.12 -14.56
N GLN A 29 1.12 10.18 -15.88
CA GLN A 29 -0.20 10.53 -16.42
C GLN A 29 -1.19 9.37 -16.39
N LYS A 30 -0.69 8.13 -16.49
CA LYS A 30 -1.50 6.91 -16.49
C LYS A 30 -1.04 5.98 -15.37
N THR A 31 -1.87 5.00 -15.04
CA THR A 31 -1.59 4.04 -13.97
C THR A 31 -1.80 2.62 -14.47
N ILE A 32 -0.81 1.76 -14.31
CA ILE A 32 -1.02 0.30 -14.35
C ILE A 32 -1.50 -0.14 -12.98
N VAL A 33 -2.63 -0.83 -12.93
CA VAL A 33 -3.20 -1.43 -11.73
C VAL A 33 -2.96 -2.92 -11.76
N LEU A 34 -2.43 -3.46 -10.67
CA LEU A 34 -2.41 -4.89 -10.41
C LEU A 34 -3.53 -5.25 -9.44
N GLU A 35 -4.39 -6.16 -9.86
CA GLU A 35 -5.43 -6.78 -9.04
C GLU A 35 -5.14 -8.26 -8.87
N SER A 36 -5.51 -8.82 -7.72
CA SER A 36 -5.23 -10.22 -7.40
C SER A 36 -5.91 -11.17 -8.39
N TYR A 37 -5.15 -12.15 -8.89
CA TYR A 37 -5.56 -13.14 -9.90
C TYR A 37 -6.13 -12.55 -11.20
N LYS A 38 -5.74 -11.33 -11.57
CA LYS A 38 -6.16 -10.68 -12.82
C LYS A 38 -4.96 -10.15 -13.59
N GLU A 39 -5.14 -10.01 -14.91
CA GLU A 39 -4.17 -9.34 -15.77
C GLU A 39 -4.04 -7.84 -15.41
N PRO A 40 -2.85 -7.24 -15.60
CA PRO A 40 -2.64 -5.81 -15.36
C PRO A 40 -3.58 -4.94 -16.20
N LYS A 41 -4.21 -3.94 -15.56
CA LYS A 41 -5.11 -3.01 -16.24
C LYS A 41 -4.47 -1.63 -16.37
N LEU A 42 -4.48 -1.06 -17.58
CA LEU A 42 -4.11 0.34 -17.80
C LEU A 42 -5.31 1.26 -17.53
N ILE A 43 -5.12 2.22 -16.63
CA ILE A 43 -6.08 3.27 -16.30
C ILE A 43 -5.52 4.62 -16.77
N HIS A 44 -6.35 5.40 -17.46
CA HIS A 44 -6.00 6.72 -18.00
C HIS A 44 -6.11 7.82 -16.95
N GLU A 45 -5.66 7.54 -15.73
CA GLU A 45 -5.66 8.47 -14.61
C GLU A 45 -4.34 8.39 -13.82
N LYS A 46 -3.99 9.48 -13.15
CA LYS A 46 -2.85 9.55 -12.24
C LYS A 46 -3.12 8.74 -10.98
N THR A 47 -2.10 8.09 -10.43
CA THR A 47 -2.19 7.32 -9.18
C THR A 47 -2.79 8.13 -8.03
N PHE A 48 -2.36 9.38 -7.89
CA PHE A 48 -2.87 10.27 -6.85
C PHE A 48 -4.36 10.60 -7.02
N THR A 49 -4.84 10.75 -8.26
CA THR A 49 -6.25 10.96 -8.57
C THR A 49 -7.09 9.74 -8.16
N ILE A 50 -6.62 8.54 -8.51
CA ILE A 50 -7.27 7.28 -8.13
C ILE A 50 -7.36 7.16 -6.60
N VAL A 51 -6.27 7.43 -5.88
CA VAL A 51 -6.24 7.38 -4.40
C VAL A 51 -7.23 8.37 -3.79
N ARG A 52 -7.28 9.62 -4.27
CA ARG A 52 -8.20 10.65 -3.77
C ARG A 52 -9.67 10.27 -4.01
N LYS A 53 -9.99 9.81 -5.22
CA LYS A 53 -11.34 9.34 -5.58
C LYS A 53 -11.76 8.14 -4.73
N SER A 54 -10.85 7.19 -4.53
CA SER A 54 -11.10 6.02 -3.69
C SER A 54 -11.36 6.42 -2.24
N CYS A 55 -10.62 7.38 -1.68
CA CYS A 55 -10.92 7.90 -0.35
C CYS A 55 -12.38 8.40 -0.25
N LEU A 56 -12.82 9.20 -1.23
CA LEU A 56 -14.18 9.75 -1.28
C LEU A 56 -15.24 8.66 -1.46
N HIS A 57 -14.95 7.62 -2.25
CA HIS A 57 -15.80 6.44 -2.37
C HIS A 57 -16.05 5.77 -1.02
N TYR A 58 -15.02 5.68 -0.17
CA TYR A 58 -15.13 5.24 1.23
C TYR A 58 -15.46 6.39 2.19
N LEU A 59 -16.23 7.38 1.73
CA LEU A 59 -16.86 8.44 2.54
C LEU A 59 -15.88 9.31 3.37
N SER A 60 -14.65 9.52 2.90
CA SER A 60 -13.72 10.43 3.58
C SER A 60 -12.71 11.07 2.63
N THR A 61 -12.10 12.18 3.01
CA THR A 61 -11.12 12.86 2.17
C THR A 61 -9.73 12.27 2.34
N TYR A 62 -8.91 12.35 1.29
CA TYR A 62 -7.49 12.01 1.37
C TYR A 62 -6.79 12.79 2.50
N ASP A 63 -7.05 14.09 2.62
CA ASP A 63 -6.41 14.94 3.62
C ASP A 63 -6.84 14.60 5.04
N GLY A 64 -8.11 14.25 5.25
CA GLY A 64 -8.61 13.76 6.55
C GLY A 64 -7.92 12.47 6.97
N ARG A 65 -7.86 11.48 6.06
CA ARG A 65 -7.16 10.20 6.29
C ARG A 65 -5.66 10.39 6.51
N LYS A 66 -5.01 11.26 5.74
CA LYS A 66 -3.59 11.61 5.90
C LYS A 66 -3.32 12.28 7.26
N LYS A 67 -4.21 13.19 7.70
CA LYS A 67 -4.13 13.83 9.02
C LYS A 67 -4.26 12.81 10.14
N ALA A 68 -5.21 11.88 10.03
CA ALA A 68 -5.37 10.79 10.99
C ALA A 68 -4.13 9.88 11.02
N SER A 69 -3.63 9.41 9.87
CA SER A 69 -2.39 8.62 9.81
C SER A 69 -1.19 9.34 10.45
N LYS A 70 -1.07 10.67 10.22
CA LYS A 70 -0.03 11.50 10.82
C LYS A 70 -0.14 11.53 12.35
N GLN A 71 -1.35 11.71 12.89
CA GLN A 71 -1.59 11.71 14.34
C GLN A 71 -1.35 10.33 14.96
N LEU A 72 -1.75 9.27 14.28
CA LEU A 72 -1.56 7.91 14.76
C LEU A 72 -0.11 7.47 14.73
N LEU A 73 0.70 7.89 13.75
CA LEU A 73 2.09 7.44 13.60
C LEU A 73 3.14 8.42 14.14
N GLY A 74 2.81 9.70 14.30
CA GLY A 74 3.77 10.75 14.64
C GLY A 74 4.81 11.04 13.54
N VAL A 75 4.58 10.58 12.31
CA VAL A 75 5.49 10.72 11.16
C VAL A 75 4.96 11.77 10.18
N LYS A 76 5.85 12.60 9.60
CA LYS A 76 5.43 13.70 8.70
C LYS A 76 5.44 13.34 7.20
N THR A 77 6.27 12.39 6.79
CA THR A 77 6.58 12.11 5.37
C THR A 77 6.29 10.67 4.99
N LYS A 78 5.90 10.43 3.73
CA LYS A 78 5.59 9.11 3.16
C LYS A 78 4.62 8.29 4.02
N LEU A 79 3.55 8.96 4.48
CA LEU A 79 2.59 8.33 5.36
C LEU A 79 1.81 7.22 4.64
N PRO A 80 1.66 6.03 5.25
CA PRO A 80 0.64 5.08 4.80
C PRO A 80 -0.77 5.66 5.01
N LEU A 81 -1.71 5.16 4.23
CA LEU A 81 -3.07 5.66 4.17
C LEU A 81 -4.05 4.50 4.34
N VAL A 82 -5.05 4.68 5.20
CA VAL A 82 -6.16 3.75 5.29
C VAL A 82 -7.21 4.17 4.26
N ILE A 83 -7.50 3.34 3.27
CA ILE A 83 -8.58 3.57 2.29
C ILE A 83 -9.90 3.05 2.85
N ASP A 84 -9.89 1.82 3.37
CA ASP A 84 -11.02 1.23 4.06
C ASP A 84 -10.51 0.44 5.26
N HIS A 85 -10.92 0.83 6.46
CA HIS A 85 -10.50 0.16 7.68
C HIS A 85 -11.28 -1.14 7.90
N VAL A 86 -12.53 -1.22 7.43
CA VAL A 86 -13.41 -2.39 7.55
C VAL A 86 -12.94 -3.46 6.57
N GLY A 87 -12.78 -3.11 5.29
CA GLY A 87 -12.25 -3.99 4.25
C GLY A 87 -10.74 -4.25 4.33
N GLY A 88 -10.03 -3.66 5.32
CA GLY A 88 -8.60 -3.92 5.52
C GLY A 88 -7.69 -3.35 4.43
N ILE A 89 -8.11 -2.30 3.73
CA ILE A 89 -7.37 -1.68 2.62
C ILE A 89 -6.43 -0.60 3.17
N TYR A 90 -5.18 -0.98 3.40
CA TYR A 90 -4.10 -0.11 3.83
C TYR A 90 -3.08 0.02 2.70
N LEU A 91 -2.85 1.24 2.23
CA LEU A 91 -1.86 1.51 1.20
C LEU A 91 -0.65 2.21 1.79
N PHE A 92 0.53 1.96 1.22
CA PHE A 92 1.72 2.74 1.53
C PHE A 92 2.43 3.22 0.25
N PRO A 93 2.94 4.45 0.26
CA PRO A 93 3.70 4.99 -0.86
C PRO A 93 5.16 4.49 -0.82
N VAL A 94 5.77 4.30 -1.97
CA VAL A 94 7.21 3.97 -2.06
C VAL A 94 8.08 5.25 -2.05
N SER A 95 7.58 6.31 -2.69
CA SER A 95 8.22 7.62 -2.74
C SER A 95 7.35 8.68 -2.02
N SER A 96 7.53 9.95 -2.34
CA SER A 96 6.67 11.00 -1.77
C SER A 96 5.36 11.05 -2.54
N HIS A 97 4.22 11.13 -1.82
CA HIS A 97 2.87 11.27 -2.38
C HIS A 97 2.71 12.34 -3.47
N VAL A 98 3.54 13.38 -3.41
CA VAL A 98 3.50 14.54 -4.32
C VAL A 98 4.20 14.23 -5.65
N LYS A 99 5.06 13.21 -5.69
CA LYS A 99 5.78 12.87 -6.92
C LYS A 99 4.85 12.12 -7.88
N PRO A 100 4.90 12.46 -9.19
CA PRO A 100 4.10 11.78 -10.20
C PRO A 100 4.50 10.30 -10.38
N ASP A 101 5.72 9.93 -9.99
CA ASP A 101 6.27 8.57 -10.06
C ASP A 101 5.96 7.71 -8.82
N CYS A 102 5.11 8.20 -7.89
CA CYS A 102 4.83 7.48 -6.65
C CYS A 102 3.99 6.22 -6.89
N VAL A 103 4.62 5.06 -6.68
CA VAL A 103 3.95 3.75 -6.59
C VAL A 103 3.24 3.63 -5.23
N TRP A 104 2.03 3.10 -5.26
CA TRP A 104 1.26 2.73 -4.07
C TRP A 104 1.06 1.23 -4.00
N ILE A 105 1.27 0.65 -2.83
CA ILE A 105 1.20 -0.81 -2.62
C ILE A 105 0.22 -1.09 -1.49
N SER A 106 -0.61 -2.11 -1.68
CA SER A 106 -1.52 -2.59 -0.65
C SER A 106 -0.81 -3.54 0.30
N LEU A 107 -0.85 -3.20 1.60
CA LEU A 107 -0.21 -3.98 2.67
C LEU A 107 -0.71 -5.42 2.71
N ALA A 108 -2.00 -5.64 2.44
CA ALA A 108 -2.63 -6.94 2.59
C ALA A 108 -2.08 -7.99 1.60
N HIS A 109 -1.50 -7.55 0.48
CA HIS A 109 -1.09 -8.42 -0.63
C HIS A 109 0.39 -8.74 -0.67
N VAL A 110 1.24 -7.99 0.05
CA VAL A 110 2.68 -8.23 0.05
C VAL A 110 2.99 -9.56 0.74
N GLN A 111 3.73 -10.43 0.05
CA GLN A 111 4.20 -11.71 0.59
C GLN A 111 5.71 -11.67 0.84
N ASN A 112 6.51 -11.32 -0.18
CA ASN A 112 7.97 -11.30 -0.09
C ASN A 112 8.57 -10.07 -0.79
N LEU A 113 9.76 -9.67 -0.36
CA LEU A 113 10.58 -8.67 -1.04
C LEU A 113 11.94 -9.27 -1.40
N ASN A 114 12.37 -9.09 -2.64
CA ASN A 114 13.68 -9.53 -3.13
C ASN A 114 14.47 -8.34 -3.68
N THR A 115 15.72 -8.20 -3.27
CA THR A 115 16.62 -7.18 -3.83
C THR A 115 17.04 -7.60 -5.23
N VAL A 116 16.71 -6.79 -6.24
CA VAL A 116 17.18 -6.97 -7.62
C VAL A 116 18.49 -6.18 -7.80
N GLU A 117 18.47 -4.90 -7.40
CA GLU A 117 19.63 -4.01 -7.40
C GLU A 117 19.62 -3.10 -6.17
N LYS A 118 20.68 -2.30 -5.98
CA LYS A 118 20.80 -1.36 -4.84
C LYS A 118 19.58 -0.43 -4.66
N LYS A 119 18.92 -0.04 -5.76
CA LYS A 119 17.75 0.86 -5.76
C LYS A 119 16.51 0.23 -6.37
N GLN A 120 16.51 -1.09 -6.56
CA GLN A 120 15.43 -1.80 -7.23
C GLN A 120 15.07 -3.07 -6.46
N THR A 121 13.78 -3.24 -6.17
CA THR A 121 13.27 -4.37 -5.39
C THR A 121 12.10 -4.99 -6.13
N GLU A 122 12.10 -6.31 -6.20
CA GLU A 122 10.97 -7.13 -6.63
C GLU A 122 10.06 -7.39 -5.42
N ILE A 123 8.77 -7.14 -5.60
CA ILE A 123 7.73 -7.50 -4.65
C ILE A 123 7.05 -8.73 -5.21
N THR A 124 6.95 -9.80 -4.41
CA THR A 124 6.07 -10.94 -4.68
C THR A 124 4.80 -10.77 -3.86
N PHE A 125 3.65 -10.83 -4.53
CA PHE A 125 2.33 -10.78 -3.92
C PHE A 125 1.85 -12.20 -3.55
N LYS A 126 0.86 -12.28 -2.67
CA LYS A 126 0.31 -13.54 -2.15
C LYS A 126 -0.29 -14.46 -3.21
N ASP A 127 -0.68 -13.92 -4.34
CA ASP A 127 -1.19 -14.69 -5.49
C ASP A 127 -0.08 -15.14 -6.45
N GLY A 128 1.19 -14.90 -6.10
CA GLY A 128 2.34 -15.25 -6.92
C GLY A 128 2.71 -14.20 -7.98
N GLN A 129 1.87 -13.18 -8.20
CA GLN A 129 2.23 -12.08 -9.10
C GLN A 129 3.43 -11.30 -8.55
N LYS A 130 4.17 -10.67 -9.46
CA LYS A 130 5.39 -9.93 -9.12
C LYS A 130 5.39 -8.53 -9.73
N ALA A 131 6.00 -7.58 -9.03
CA ALA A 131 6.23 -6.24 -9.53
C ALA A 131 7.60 -5.72 -9.10
N ILE A 132 8.28 -5.04 -10.02
CA ILE A 132 9.57 -4.40 -9.74
C ILE A 132 9.33 -2.92 -9.48
N VAL A 133 9.87 -2.41 -8.37
CA VAL A 133 9.77 -0.99 -8.00
C VAL A 133 11.14 -0.36 -7.83
N ASN A 134 11.25 0.91 -8.20
CA ASN A 134 12.47 1.71 -8.10
C ASN A 134 12.66 2.26 -6.68
N ALA A 135 12.81 1.35 -5.72
CA ALA A 135 13.26 1.64 -4.37
C ALA A 135 14.12 0.50 -3.82
N SER A 136 14.99 0.82 -2.87
CA SER A 136 15.73 -0.20 -2.14
C SER A 136 14.81 -0.99 -1.20
N ILE A 137 15.21 -2.23 -0.90
CA ILE A 137 14.45 -3.11 -0.03
C ILE A 137 14.23 -2.51 1.37
N LEU A 138 15.20 -1.73 1.87
CA LEU A 138 15.11 -1.03 3.15
C LEU A 138 14.03 0.06 3.16
N VAL A 139 13.84 0.76 2.04
CA VAL A 139 12.76 1.74 1.90
C VAL A 139 11.43 1.03 2.00
N LEU A 140 11.22 -0.05 1.22
CA LEU A 140 9.97 -0.82 1.25
C LEU A 140 9.70 -1.42 2.62
N PHE A 141 10.70 -2.05 3.25
CA PHE A 141 10.58 -2.59 4.60
C PHE A 141 10.11 -1.54 5.60
N SER A 142 10.70 -0.33 5.55
CA SER A 142 10.30 0.79 6.41
C SER A 142 8.85 1.22 6.17
N GLN A 143 8.39 1.26 4.91
CA GLN A 143 7.02 1.65 4.58
C GLN A 143 6.00 0.58 4.97
N ILE A 144 6.33 -0.70 4.78
CA ILE A 144 5.52 -1.82 5.25
C ILE A 144 5.39 -1.77 6.76
N HIS A 145 6.49 -1.55 7.48
CA HIS A 145 6.47 -1.44 8.94
C HIS A 145 5.56 -0.30 9.42
N LEU A 146 5.64 0.88 8.79
CA LEU A 146 4.74 1.99 9.11
C LEU A 146 3.27 1.65 8.81
N ALA A 147 3.00 0.97 7.69
CA ALA A 147 1.64 0.56 7.33
C ALA A 147 1.07 -0.47 8.31
N MET A 148 1.89 -1.43 8.74
CA MET A 148 1.52 -2.41 9.77
C MET A 148 1.22 -1.74 11.11
N GLU A 149 2.04 -0.75 11.50
CA GLU A 149 1.81 -0.03 12.75
C GLU A 149 0.54 0.83 12.68
N LEU A 150 0.26 1.44 11.52
CA LEU A 150 -1.01 2.14 11.28
C LEU A 150 -2.19 1.18 11.45
N GLN A 151 -2.16 0.02 10.77
CA GLN A 151 -3.20 -0.99 10.88
C GLN A 151 -3.39 -1.47 12.33
N LYS A 152 -2.31 -1.70 13.08
CA LYS A 152 -2.37 -2.09 14.49
C LYS A 152 -2.99 -1.01 15.37
N ARG A 153 -2.66 0.27 15.16
CA ARG A 153 -3.20 1.39 15.93
C ARG A 153 -4.68 1.63 15.61
N THR A 154 -5.10 1.48 14.35
CA THR A 154 -6.51 1.59 13.96
C THR A 154 -7.39 0.51 14.60
N LYS A 155 -6.86 -0.68 14.94
CA LYS A 155 -7.67 -1.73 15.59
C LYS A 155 -7.89 -1.53 17.10
N ARG A 156 -7.08 -0.71 17.77
CA ARG A 156 -7.05 -0.55 19.24
C ARG A 156 -7.90 0.63 19.75
N PHE A 157 -9.03 0.93 19.13
CA PHE A 157 -9.79 2.15 19.45
C PHE A 157 -10.20 2.25 20.93
N GLY A 158 -9.47 3.08 21.67
CA GLY A 158 -9.95 3.84 22.82
C GLY A 158 -9.83 5.34 22.49
N CYS A 159 -10.83 6.13 22.86
CA CYS A 159 -10.82 7.58 22.70
C CYS A 159 -9.70 8.18 23.59
N GLY A 160 -8.59 8.63 23.00
CA GLY A 160 -7.54 9.37 23.74
C GLY A 160 -6.08 9.14 23.35
N SER A 161 -5.74 8.16 22.51
CA SER A 161 -4.33 7.90 22.22
C SER A 161 -3.78 8.81 21.11
N THR A 162 -3.08 9.88 21.49
CA THR A 162 -2.05 10.45 20.62
C THR A 162 -0.92 9.40 20.51
N GLY A 163 -0.62 8.96 19.29
CA GLY A 163 0.36 7.90 19.09
C GLY A 163 1.78 8.43 19.24
N GLU A 164 2.58 7.81 20.12
CA GLU A 164 4.02 8.09 20.19
C GLU A 164 4.67 7.86 18.81
N LYS A 165 5.64 8.70 18.45
CA LYS A 165 6.30 8.68 17.15
C LYS A 165 6.88 7.29 16.87
N VAL A 166 6.46 6.68 15.75
CA VAL A 166 7.00 5.38 15.32
C VAL A 166 8.48 5.54 14.94
N GLU A 167 9.34 4.80 15.62
CA GLU A 167 10.75 4.72 15.28
C GLU A 167 10.94 3.91 13.98
N ARG A 168 11.70 4.46 13.03
CA ARG A 168 12.03 3.73 11.81
C ARG A 168 13.21 2.81 12.09
N LYS A 169 12.97 1.50 12.08
CA LYS A 169 14.05 0.51 12.16
C LYS A 169 15.04 0.72 11.01
N ARG A 170 16.29 1.02 11.35
CA ARG A 170 17.41 1.19 10.39
C ARG A 170 18.04 -0.14 9.97
N TRP A 171 17.64 -1.24 10.61
CA TRP A 171 18.25 -2.56 10.47
C TRP A 171 17.17 -3.65 10.54
N VAL A 172 17.37 -4.74 9.82
CA VAL A 172 16.52 -5.94 9.86
C VAL A 172 17.37 -7.08 10.44
N SER A 173 16.94 -7.65 11.58
CA SER A 173 17.58 -8.82 12.18
C SER A 173 17.17 -10.07 11.40
N GLY A 174 18.15 -10.81 10.87
CA GLY A 174 17.92 -12.01 10.04
C GLY A 174 18.37 -11.84 8.59
N ARG A 175 19.66 -11.55 8.36
CA ARG A 175 20.29 -11.73 7.04
C ARG A 175 20.48 -13.23 6.79
N LYS A 176 19.49 -13.87 6.17
CA LYS A 176 19.74 -15.04 5.31
C LYS A 176 19.19 -14.69 3.93
N GLY A 177 20.05 -14.18 3.06
CA GLY A 177 19.71 -13.90 1.65
C GLY A 177 19.07 -12.54 1.38
N LEU A 178 19.05 -12.18 0.10
CA LEU A 178 18.52 -10.93 -0.50
C LEU A 178 16.99 -10.79 -0.39
N MET A 179 16.35 -11.54 0.51
CA MET A 179 14.91 -11.81 0.56
C MET A 179 14.36 -11.52 1.97
N ILE A 180 13.21 -10.84 2.04
CA ILE A 180 12.43 -10.64 3.27
C ILE A 180 11.04 -11.25 3.06
N SER A 181 10.68 -12.24 3.86
CA SER A 181 9.35 -12.87 3.86
C SER A 181 8.43 -12.27 4.93
N PHE A 182 7.17 -12.10 4.56
CA PHE A 182 6.07 -11.67 5.43
C PHE A 182 4.98 -12.74 5.60
N ALA A 183 5.17 -13.94 5.03
CA ALA A 183 4.42 -15.11 5.44
C ALA A 183 4.75 -15.41 6.93
N ASP A 184 3.79 -15.94 7.69
CA ASP A 184 3.91 -16.27 9.12
C ASP A 184 3.68 -15.11 10.09
N ARG A 185 2.45 -14.59 10.06
CA ARG A 185 1.92 -13.73 11.13
C ARG A 185 0.90 -14.43 12.05
N LYS A 186 0.18 -15.45 11.57
CA LYS A 186 -0.87 -16.12 12.35
C LYS A 186 -0.30 -17.03 13.46
N GLU A 187 0.78 -17.75 13.17
CA GLU A 187 1.37 -18.73 14.10
C GLU A 187 2.16 -18.08 15.27
N ARG A 188 2.65 -16.85 15.13
CA ARG A 188 3.42 -16.16 16.20
C ARG A 188 2.57 -15.44 17.23
N GLU A 189 1.30 -15.19 16.93
CA GLU A 189 0.36 -14.58 17.88
C GLU A 189 -0.30 -15.69 18.73
N GLU A 190 -0.59 -16.87 18.14
CA GLU A 190 -1.12 -18.04 18.87
C GLU A 190 -0.08 -18.70 19.81
N GLU A 191 1.22 -18.62 19.51
CA GLU A 191 2.28 -19.13 20.42
C GLU A 191 2.55 -18.22 21.65
N LYS A 192 2.04 -16.98 21.64
CA LYS A 192 2.15 -16.06 22.79
C LYS A 192 0.97 -16.16 23.74
N ASP A 193 -0.21 -16.50 23.23
CA ASP A 193 -1.41 -16.68 24.05
C ASP A 193 -1.53 -18.11 24.62
N SER A 194 -0.69 -19.06 24.19
CA SER A 194 -0.59 -20.42 24.73
C SER A 194 0.52 -20.61 25.79
N LYS A 195 1.28 -19.55 26.08
CA LYS A 195 2.33 -19.52 27.12
C LYS A 195 2.00 -18.54 28.27
N CYS A 196 0.75 -18.11 28.39
CA CYS A 196 0.21 -17.44 29.58
C CYS A 196 -0.74 -18.36 30.33
#